data_AF-A0A2V5QCS5-F1
#
_entry.id   AF-A0A2V5QCS5-F1
#
_cell.length_a   1.000
_cell.length_b   1.000
_cell.length_c   1.000
_cell.angle_alpha   90.00
_cell.angle_beta   90.00
_cell.angle_gamma   90.00
#
_symmetry.space_group_name_H-M   'P 1'
#
loop_
_entity.id
_entity.type
_entity.pdbx_description
1 polymer ?
#
loop_
_entity_poly.entity_id
_entity_poly.type
_entity_poly.pdbx_seq_one_letter_code
_entity_poly.pdbx_strand_id
1 'polypeptide(L)'
;YLAAPEAVARAVDSIQSHTTSNPSSFSQYGAVAALRGDQQPLADMRDEFDMRRNYMFDRISKISNVTAVKPQGAFYVLVNISQLGLTSQNFADRLLSKANVAVVPGAAFGDDRTIRLSYATSLDVIKKGLDRFQDFCRTL
;
A
#
# COMPACT_ATOMS: atom_id res chain seq x y z
N TYR A 1 11.53 11.75 -9.85
CA TYR A 1 12.68 12.68 -9.81
C TYR A 1 13.83 11.97 -9.11
N LEU A 2 15.06 12.42 -9.31
CA LEU A 2 16.23 11.96 -8.57
C LEU A 2 16.95 13.20 -8.05
N ALA A 3 17.32 13.19 -6.77
CA ALA A 3 18.24 14.15 -6.19
C ALA A 3 19.47 13.37 -5.71
N ALA A 4 20.64 13.67 -6.27
CA ALA A 4 21.87 12.91 -6.07
C ALA A 4 23.09 13.81 -6.26
N PRO A 5 24.29 13.37 -5.84
CA PRO A 5 25.54 14.04 -6.20
C PRO A 5 25.64 14.22 -7.72
N GLU A 6 26.22 15.33 -8.16
CA GLU A 6 26.20 15.74 -9.57
C GLU A 6 26.69 14.65 -10.53
N ALA A 7 27.80 13.98 -10.19
CA ALA A 7 28.35 12.90 -11.02
C ALA A 7 27.35 11.75 -11.24
N VAL A 8 26.58 11.41 -10.20
CA VAL A 8 25.53 10.37 -10.28
C VAL A 8 24.34 10.88 -11.08
N ALA A 9 23.91 12.12 -10.83
CA ALA A 9 22.78 12.72 -11.55
C ALA A 9 23.03 12.78 -13.07
N ARG A 10 24.24 13.18 -13.50
CA ARG A 10 24.63 13.21 -14.92
C ARG A 10 24.64 11.81 -15.56
N ALA A 11 25.12 10.81 -14.83
CA ALA A 11 25.12 9.43 -15.31
C ALA A 11 23.70 8.90 -15.49
N VAL A 12 22.80 9.17 -14.53
CA VAL A 12 21.38 8.76 -14.61
C VAL A 12 20.66 9.52 -15.73
N ASP A 13 20.92 10.81 -15.91
CA ASP A 13 20.34 11.63 -16.99
C ASP A 13 20.73 11.10 -18.38
N SER A 14 21.98 10.69 -18.55
CA SER A 14 22.47 10.05 -19.78
C SER A 14 21.73 8.73 -20.07
N ILE A 15 21.51 7.90 -19.05
CA ILE A 15 20.73 6.66 -19.17
C ILE A 15 19.27 6.98 -19.51
N GLN A 16 18.65 7.96 -18.86
CA GLN A 16 17.25 8.31 -19.11
C GLN A 16 17.03 8.78 -20.56
N SER A 17 17.94 9.63 -21.06
CA SER A 17 17.92 10.14 -22.43
C SER A 17 17.91 9.02 -23.49
N HIS A 18 18.63 7.92 -23.24
CA HIS A 18 18.70 6.77 -24.15
C HIS A 18 17.70 5.65 -23.86
N THR A 19 16.84 5.78 -22.84
CA THR A 19 15.83 4.76 -22.50
C THR A 19 14.40 5.26 -22.72
N THR A 20 14.10 6.47 -22.23
CA THR A 20 12.73 7.02 -22.27
C THR A 20 12.69 8.48 -22.71
N SER A 21 13.83 9.08 -23.06
CA SER A 21 13.96 10.52 -23.35
C SER A 21 13.62 11.37 -22.11
N ASN A 22 12.55 12.17 -22.17
CA ASN A 22 12.08 12.99 -21.06
C ASN A 22 10.70 12.52 -20.55
N PRO A 23 10.35 12.80 -19.28
CA PRO A 23 8.98 12.61 -18.79
C PRO A 23 7.98 13.43 -19.63
N SER A 24 6.74 12.97 -19.74
CA SER A 24 5.68 13.66 -20.50
C SER A 24 5.63 15.17 -20.17
N SER A 25 5.74 16.02 -21.20
CA SER A 25 5.88 17.47 -21.04
C SER A 25 4.74 18.10 -20.24
N PHE A 26 3.48 17.76 -20.54
CA PHE A 26 2.33 18.29 -19.81
C PHE A 26 2.21 17.75 -18.38
N SER A 27 2.73 16.54 -18.12
CA SER A 27 2.81 16.01 -16.75
C SER A 27 3.82 16.79 -15.91
N GLN A 28 4.91 17.27 -16.52
CA GLN A 28 5.88 18.14 -15.84
C GLN A 28 5.25 19.49 -15.44
N TYR A 29 4.44 20.10 -16.31
CA TYR A 29 3.67 21.31 -15.94
C TYR A 29 2.67 21.03 -14.81
N GLY A 30 2.01 19.88 -14.82
CA GLY A 30 1.17 19.43 -13.70
C GLY A 30 1.96 19.30 -12.39
N ALA A 31 3.17 18.75 -12.44
CA ALA A 31 4.05 18.63 -11.27
C ALA A 31 4.50 20.00 -10.74
N VAL A 32 4.77 20.98 -11.62
CA VAL A 32 5.07 22.37 -11.20
C VAL A 32 3.88 22.99 -10.49
N ALA A 33 2.67 22.82 -11.02
CA ALA A 33 1.45 23.30 -10.38
C ALA A 33 1.21 22.62 -9.03
N ALA A 34 1.45 21.32 -8.93
CA ALA A 34 1.34 20.58 -7.66
C ALA A 34 2.34 21.06 -6.59
N LEU A 35 3.57 21.43 -6.99
CA LEU A 35 4.60 21.91 -6.06
C LEU A 35 4.43 23.37 -5.64
N ARG A 36 3.90 24.23 -6.51
CA ARG A 36 3.80 25.68 -6.29
C ARG A 36 2.41 26.16 -5.91
N GLY A 37 1.38 25.35 -6.18
CA GLY A 37 0.00 25.66 -5.88
C GLY A 37 -0.37 25.42 -4.42
N ASP A 38 -1.67 25.47 -4.15
CA ASP A 38 -2.23 25.18 -2.83
C ASP A 38 -1.87 23.76 -2.37
N GLN A 39 -1.41 23.66 -1.12
CA GLN A 39 -1.00 22.41 -0.48
C GLN A 39 -2.10 21.84 0.43
N GLN A 40 -3.21 22.55 0.63
CA GLN A 40 -4.34 22.08 1.44
C GLN A 40 -4.83 20.67 1.06
N PRO A 41 -4.92 20.28 -0.23
CA PRO A 41 -5.33 18.92 -0.61
C PRO A 41 -4.44 17.81 -0.02
N LEU A 42 -3.16 18.09 0.28
CA LEU A 42 -2.26 17.13 0.92
C LEU A 42 -2.61 16.92 2.40
N ALA A 43 -2.97 18.00 3.11
CA ALA A 43 -3.40 17.93 4.50
C ALA A 43 -4.71 17.15 4.60
N ASP A 44 -5.68 17.47 3.74
CA ASP A 44 -6.98 16.77 3.70
C ASP A 44 -6.81 15.28 3.41
N MET A 45 -5.97 14.93 2.42
CA MET A 45 -5.68 13.54 2.07
C MET A 45 -4.94 12.81 3.20
N ARG A 46 -4.01 13.47 3.88
CA ARG A 46 -3.27 12.90 5.02
C ARG A 46 -4.23 12.56 6.16
N ASP A 47 -5.12 13.48 6.51
CA ASP A 47 -6.04 13.32 7.64
C ASP A 47 -7.05 12.19 7.35
N GLU A 48 -7.54 12.12 6.10
CA GLU A 48 -8.39 11.03 5.64
C GLU A 48 -7.65 9.67 5.64
N PHE A 49 -6.39 9.63 5.20
CA PHE A 49 -5.57 8.41 5.30
C PHE A 49 -5.23 8.03 6.73
N ASP A 50 -5.04 8.98 7.65
CA ASP A 50 -4.81 8.67 9.06
C ASP A 50 -6.04 8.02 9.71
N MET A 51 -7.24 8.55 9.43
CA MET A 51 -8.49 7.95 9.86
C MET A 51 -8.63 6.51 9.35
N ARG A 52 -8.40 6.29 8.04
CA ARG A 52 -8.47 4.95 7.43
C ARG A 52 -7.41 4.00 7.97
N ARG A 53 -6.19 4.50 8.21
CA ARG A 53 -5.08 3.78 8.83
C ARG A 53 -5.45 3.28 10.21
N ASN A 54 -5.95 4.17 11.06
CA ASN A 54 -6.37 3.85 12.42
C ASN A 54 -7.52 2.82 12.39
N TYR A 55 -8.55 3.06 11.56
CA TYR A 55 -9.67 2.13 11.42
C TYR A 55 -9.23 0.72 10.99
N MET A 56 -8.41 0.63 9.93
CA MET A 56 -7.92 -0.66 9.42
C MET A 56 -7.07 -1.38 10.46
N PHE A 57 -6.13 -0.67 11.09
CA PHE A 57 -5.27 -1.25 12.12
C PHE A 57 -6.09 -1.77 13.31
N ASP A 58 -6.98 -0.95 13.87
CA ASP A 58 -7.78 -1.31 15.05
C ASP A 58 -8.71 -2.51 14.77
N ARG A 59 -9.21 -2.64 13.55
CA ARG A 59 -9.99 -3.80 13.11
C ARG A 59 -9.12 -5.06 13.04
N ILE A 60 -7.96 -4.98 12.39
CA ILE A 60 -7.04 -6.11 12.24
C ILE A 60 -6.53 -6.59 13.60
N SER A 61 -6.19 -5.67 14.51
CA SER A 61 -5.72 -6.01 15.86
C SER A 61 -6.74 -6.76 16.72
N LYS A 62 -8.02 -6.78 16.33
CA LYS A 62 -9.10 -7.51 17.00
C LYS A 62 -9.36 -8.90 16.41
N ILE A 63 -8.76 -9.21 15.26
CA ILE A 63 -8.88 -10.53 14.65
C ILE A 63 -7.89 -11.43 15.38
N SER A 64 -8.35 -12.57 15.88
CA SER A 64 -7.47 -13.61 16.39
C SER A 64 -6.49 -14.05 15.30
N ASN A 65 -5.47 -14.85 15.62
CA ASN A 65 -4.65 -15.54 14.62
C ASN A 65 -3.95 -14.68 13.53
N VAL A 66 -4.00 -13.35 13.61
CA VAL A 66 -3.21 -12.42 12.79
C VAL A 66 -2.67 -11.28 13.66
N THR A 67 -1.58 -10.67 13.23
CA THR A 67 -1.01 -9.50 13.92
C THR A 67 -0.54 -8.47 12.90
N ALA A 68 -0.41 -7.21 13.33
CA ALA A 68 0.15 -6.15 12.52
C ALA A 68 0.89 -5.15 13.41
N VAL A 69 1.90 -4.48 12.86
CA VAL A 69 2.54 -3.32 13.50
C VAL A 69 1.85 -2.07 13.01
N LYS A 70 1.53 -1.13 13.92
CA LYS A 70 0.86 0.12 13.54
C LYS A 70 1.76 0.92 12.59
N PRO A 71 1.37 1.15 11.33
CA PRO A 71 2.22 1.84 10.37
C PRO A 71 2.30 3.32 10.72
N GLN A 72 3.49 3.92 10.61
CA GLN A 72 3.70 5.35 10.90
C GLN A 72 3.52 6.25 9.66
N GLY A 73 3.49 5.68 8.46
CA GLY A 73 3.31 6.39 7.20
C GLY A 73 2.98 5.45 6.04
N ALA A 74 3.08 5.97 4.81
CA ALA A 74 2.55 5.34 3.60
C ALA A 74 1.03 5.10 3.69
N PHE A 75 0.51 4.14 2.92
CA PHE A 75 -0.91 3.78 2.92
C PHE A 75 -1.14 2.26 2.95
N TYR A 76 -0.26 1.53 3.65
CA TYR A 76 -0.29 0.07 3.74
C TYR A 76 -0.27 -0.45 5.18
N VAL A 77 -0.89 -1.61 5.40
CA VAL A 77 -0.72 -2.43 6.60
C VAL A 77 -0.14 -3.78 6.17
N LEU A 78 0.99 -4.16 6.76
CA LEU A 78 1.54 -5.51 6.64
C LEU A 78 0.96 -6.37 7.75
N VAL A 79 0.11 -7.33 7.38
CA VAL A 79 -0.53 -8.26 8.30
C VAL A 79 0.26 -9.55 8.31
N ASN A 80 0.73 -9.95 9.48
CA ASN A 80 1.34 -11.24 9.71
C ASN A 80 0.23 -12.30 9.85
N ILE A 81 0.31 -13.31 8.99
CA ILE A 81 -0.62 -14.44 8.88
C ILE A 81 0.05 -15.77 9.23
N SER A 82 1.25 -15.75 9.83
CA SER A 82 2.03 -16.97 10.13
C SER A 82 1.28 -18.00 10.97
N GLN A 83 0.33 -17.57 11.80
CA GLN A 83 -0.48 -18.46 12.64
C GLN A 83 -1.59 -19.19 11.86
N LEU A 84 -1.82 -18.84 10.60
CA LEU A 84 -2.85 -19.45 9.73
C LEU A 84 -2.35 -20.67 8.95
N GLY A 85 -1.06 -21.01 9.08
CA GLY A 85 -0.48 -22.20 8.44
C GLY A 85 -0.45 -22.18 6.91
N LEU A 86 -0.64 -21.00 6.30
CA LEU A 86 -0.62 -20.81 4.85
C LEU A 86 0.54 -19.90 4.44
N THR A 87 1.14 -20.18 3.29
CA THR A 87 2.03 -19.24 2.60
C THR A 87 1.25 -18.01 2.16
N SER A 88 1.92 -16.86 2.01
CA SER A 88 1.27 -15.61 1.64
C SER A 88 0.57 -15.68 0.28
N GLN A 89 1.14 -16.41 -0.67
CA GLN A 89 0.53 -16.63 -1.99
C GLN A 89 -0.77 -17.44 -1.86
N ASN A 90 -0.71 -18.60 -1.19
CA ASN A 90 -1.88 -19.46 -1.00
C ASN A 90 -3.00 -18.76 -0.21
N PHE A 91 -2.63 -17.94 0.78
CA PHE A 91 -3.59 -17.13 1.53
C PHE A 91 -4.26 -16.11 0.62
N ALA A 92 -3.50 -15.34 -0.16
CA ALA A 92 -4.02 -14.32 -1.06
C ALA A 92 -4.97 -14.91 -2.11
N ASP A 93 -4.59 -16.03 -2.73
CA ASP A 93 -5.40 -16.69 -3.76
C ASP A 93 -6.72 -17.23 -3.20
N ARG A 94 -6.69 -17.84 -1.99
CA ARG A 94 -7.89 -18.33 -1.31
C ARG A 94 -8.80 -17.21 -0.85
N LEU A 95 -8.22 -16.13 -0.30
CA LEU A 95 -8.99 -14.97 0.12
C LEU A 95 -9.68 -14.29 -1.07
N LEU A 96 -8.98 -14.16 -2.21
CA LEU A 96 -9.55 -13.61 -3.43
C LEU A 96 -10.69 -14.49 -3.96
N SER A 97 -10.43 -15.79 -4.14
CA SER A 97 -11.41 -16.71 -4.73
C SER A 97 -12.63 -16.97 -3.85
N LYS A 98 -12.46 -17.06 -2.53
CA LYS A 98 -13.57 -17.40 -1.60
C LYS A 98 -14.26 -16.18 -1.01
N ALA A 99 -13.54 -15.09 -0.79
CA ALA A 99 -14.06 -13.90 -0.11
C ALA A 99 -14.07 -12.64 -1.00
N ASN A 100 -13.60 -12.71 -2.24
CA ASN A 100 -13.54 -11.57 -3.15
C ASN A 100 -12.81 -10.36 -2.54
N VAL A 101 -11.69 -10.63 -1.84
CA VAL A 101 -10.80 -9.60 -1.29
C VAL A 101 -9.40 -9.79 -1.86
N ALA A 102 -8.93 -8.82 -2.64
CA ALA A 102 -7.59 -8.83 -3.22
C ALA A 102 -6.56 -8.25 -2.25
N VAL A 103 -5.46 -8.99 -2.03
CA VAL A 103 -4.32 -8.58 -1.21
C VAL A 103 -3.03 -8.92 -1.93
N VAL A 104 -1.92 -8.27 -1.57
CA VAL A 104 -0.61 -8.61 -2.16
C VAL A 104 0.13 -9.58 -1.23
N PRO A 105 0.60 -10.73 -1.73
CA PRO A 105 1.44 -11.66 -0.97
C PRO A 105 2.72 -11.00 -0.45
N GLY A 106 3.07 -11.25 0.80
CA GLY A 106 4.30 -10.78 1.43
C GLY A 106 5.57 -11.36 0.80
N ALA A 107 5.48 -12.55 0.18
CA ALA A 107 6.58 -13.15 -0.55
C ALA A 107 7.15 -12.23 -1.65
N ALA A 108 6.32 -11.39 -2.29
CA ALA A 108 6.76 -10.41 -3.27
C ALA A 108 7.66 -9.30 -2.66
N PHE A 109 7.65 -9.15 -1.33
CA PHE A 109 8.48 -8.23 -0.55
C PHE A 109 9.54 -8.95 0.30
N GLY A 110 9.69 -10.27 0.13
CA GLY A 110 10.67 -11.07 0.86
C GLY A 110 10.22 -11.60 2.23
N ASP A 111 8.93 -11.49 2.60
CA ASP A 111 8.40 -12.09 3.84
C ASP A 111 7.09 -12.86 3.59
N ASP A 112 7.20 -14.17 3.37
CA ASP A 112 6.07 -15.06 3.08
C ASP A 112 5.10 -15.28 4.25
N ARG A 113 5.41 -14.74 5.44
CA ARG A 113 4.52 -14.77 6.61
C ARG A 113 3.51 -13.63 6.61
N THR A 114 3.61 -12.71 5.66
CA THR A 114 2.83 -11.48 5.65
C THR A 114 1.97 -11.33 4.41
N ILE A 115 0.97 -10.46 4.49
CA ILE A 115 0.24 -9.92 3.34
C ILE A 115 0.19 -8.40 3.46
N ARG A 116 0.08 -7.70 2.33
CA ARG A 116 -0.05 -6.24 2.29
C ARG A 116 -1.46 -5.83 1.93
N LEU A 117 -2.11 -5.10 2.83
CA LEU A 117 -3.38 -4.41 2.61
C LEU A 117 -3.12 -2.93 2.29
N SER A 118 -3.85 -2.37 1.34
CA SER A 118 -3.86 -0.93 1.03
C SER A 118 -5.12 -0.29 1.57
N TYR A 119 -4.99 0.84 2.26
CA TYR A 119 -6.13 1.68 2.70
C TYR A 119 -6.30 2.95 1.87
N ALA A 120 -5.67 3.01 0.69
CA ALA A 120 -5.89 4.07 -0.30
C ALA A 120 -7.19 3.84 -1.11
N THR A 121 -8.31 3.67 -0.42
CA THR A 121 -9.66 3.48 -1.00
C THR A 121 -10.71 4.02 -0.02
N SER A 122 -12.00 3.98 -0.37
CA SER A 122 -13.05 4.49 0.50
C SER A 122 -13.21 3.65 1.78
N LEU A 123 -13.63 4.31 2.86
CA LEU A 123 -13.86 3.65 4.14
C LEU A 123 -14.89 2.50 4.04
N ASP A 124 -15.90 2.64 3.17
CA ASP A 124 -16.92 1.60 2.97
C ASP A 124 -16.35 0.35 2.30
N VAL A 125 -15.42 0.51 1.37
CA VAL A 125 -14.69 -0.63 0.78
C VAL A 125 -13.80 -1.28 1.84
N ILE A 126 -13.13 -0.48 2.67
CA ILE A 126 -12.31 -1.00 3.78
C ILE A 126 -13.17 -1.80 4.77
N LYS A 127 -14.31 -1.27 5.20
CA LYS A 127 -15.25 -1.96 6.11
C LYS A 127 -15.65 -3.32 5.56
N LYS A 128 -16.23 -3.34 4.34
CA LYS A 128 -16.69 -4.57 3.69
C LYS A 128 -15.56 -5.57 3.46
N GLY A 129 -14.39 -5.09 3.05
CA GLY A 129 -13.21 -5.92 2.84
C GLY A 129 -12.72 -6.57 4.13
N LEU A 130 -12.68 -5.80 5.23
CA LEU A 130 -12.26 -6.30 6.55
C LEU A 130 -13.27 -7.26 7.17
N ASP A 131 -14.57 -7.06 6.95
CA ASP A 131 -15.61 -8.01 7.39
C ASP A 131 -15.38 -9.38 6.74
N ARG A 132 -15.21 -9.40 5.41
CA ARG A 132 -14.94 -10.62 4.65
C ARG A 132 -13.59 -11.25 5.01
N PHE A 133 -12.56 -10.43 5.22
CA PHE A 133 -11.24 -10.89 5.66
C PHE A 133 -11.31 -11.55 7.03
N GLN A 134 -11.99 -10.92 7.99
CA GLN A 134 -12.18 -11.45 9.33
C GLN A 134 -12.95 -12.78 9.31
N ASP A 135 -14.03 -12.85 8.54
CA ASP A 135 -14.81 -14.09 8.41
C ASP A 135 -13.99 -15.20 7.76
N PHE A 136 -13.19 -14.89 6.72
CA PHE A 136 -12.28 -15.86 6.13
C PHE A 136 -11.24 -16.38 7.13
N CYS A 137 -10.62 -15.49 7.93
CA CYS A 137 -9.64 -15.90 8.95
C CYS A 137 -10.24 -16.82 10.03
N ARG A 138 -11.55 -16.74 10.29
CA ARG A 138 -12.26 -17.66 11.20
C ARG A 138 -12.50 -19.05 10.62
N THR A 139 -12.40 -19.20 9.30
CA THR A 139 -12.56 -20.50 8.62
C THR A 139 -11.27 -21.30 8.52
N LEU A 140 -10.15 -20.72 8.96
CA LEU A 140 -8.81 -21.32 8.98
C LEU A 140 -8.43 -21.67 10.42
#